data_AF-X0VC69-F1
#
_entry.id   AF-X0VC69-F1
#
_cell.length_a   1.000
_cell.length_b   1.000
_cell.length_c   1.000
_cell.angle_alpha   90.00
_cell.angle_beta   90.00
_cell.angle_gamma   90.00
#
_symmetry.space_group_name_H-M   'P 1'
#
loop_
_entity.id
_entity.type
_entity.pdbx_description
1 polymer ?
#
loop_
_entity_poly.entity_id
_entity_poly.type
_entity_poly.pdbx_seq_one_letter_code
_entity_poly.pdbx_strand_id
1 'polypeptide(L)' 'VEDVTTTGSSVREVMDIVKSRQGKVVGVGVLIDRSGGKVDFGIKTEKLLTVDIKTYLPKECPLCKRGILVAKPGSREL' A
#
# COMPACT_ATOMS: atom_id res chain seq x y z
N VAL A 1 -8.45 7.66 -6.97
CA VAL A 1 -8.91 7.00 -5.72
C VAL A 1 -8.31 5.61 -5.72
N GLU A 2 -7.77 5.18 -4.60
CA GLU A 2 -7.04 3.91 -4.44
C GLU A 2 -7.75 3.04 -3.40
N ASP A 3 -7.74 1.73 -3.60
CA ASP A 3 -8.35 0.80 -2.65
C ASP A 3 -7.41 0.59 -1.43
N VAL A 4 -6.21 0.10 -1.66
CA VAL A 4 -5.23 -0.24 -0.63
C VAL A 4 -3.86 0.30 -1.01
N THR A 5 -3.34 1.20 -0.18
CA THR A 5 -1.98 1.71 -0.33
C THR A 5 -0.99 0.90 0.50
N THR A 6 0.06 0.39 -0.13
CA THR A 6 1.24 -0.20 0.55
C THR A 6 2.44 0.73 0.46
N THR A 7 3.13 0.76 -0.69
CA THR A 7 4.26 1.67 -0.96
C THR A 7 3.81 3.00 -1.58
N GLY A 8 2.61 3.04 -2.15
CA GLY A 8 2.09 4.17 -2.90
C GLY A 8 2.64 4.31 -4.32
N SER A 9 3.41 3.34 -4.83
CA SER A 9 4.02 3.44 -6.17
C SER A 9 2.98 3.56 -7.29
N SER A 10 1.90 2.77 -7.23
CA SER A 10 0.82 2.80 -8.23
C SER A 10 0.13 4.17 -8.30
N VAL A 11 -0.15 4.78 -7.14
CA VAL A 11 -0.72 6.12 -7.09
C VAL A 11 0.24 7.16 -7.69
N ARG A 12 1.55 7.07 -7.40
CA ARG A 12 2.56 7.98 -7.98
C ARG A 12 2.62 7.88 -9.50
N GLU A 13 2.62 6.67 -10.05
CA GLU A 13 2.61 6.45 -11.50
C GLU A 13 1.38 7.09 -12.15
N VAL A 14 0.20 6.93 -11.54
CA VAL A 14 -1.02 7.57 -12.03
C VAL A 14 -0.94 9.10 -11.93
N MET A 15 -0.39 9.65 -10.84
CA MET A 15 -0.19 11.09 -10.68
C MET A 15 0.73 11.65 -11.79
N ASP A 16 1.81 10.95 -12.11
CA ASP A 16 2.75 11.34 -13.17
C ASP A 16 2.08 11.30 -14.55
N ILE A 17 1.26 10.28 -14.83
CA ILE A 17 0.48 10.19 -16.07
C ILE A 17 -0.50 11.36 -16.19
N VAL A 18 -1.26 11.67 -15.13
CA VAL A 18 -2.20 12.79 -15.14
C VAL A 18 -1.45 14.10 -15.41
N LYS A 19 -0.32 14.32 -14.74
CA LYS A 19 0.53 15.50 -14.92
C LYS A 19 1.09 15.60 -16.34
N SER A 20 1.53 14.47 -16.93
CA SER A 20 2.04 14.42 -18.32
C SER A 20 0.99 14.84 -19.35
N ARG A 21 -0.30 14.68 -19.02
CA ARG A 21 -1.45 15.10 -19.84
C ARG A 21 -2.01 16.45 -19.43
N GLN A 22 -1.20 17.28 -18.75
CA GLN A 22 -1.56 18.62 -18.28
C GLN A 22 -2.72 18.63 -17.26
N GLY A 23 -3.06 17.48 -16.70
CA GLY A 23 -4.03 17.36 -15.62
C GLY A 23 -3.43 17.80 -14.28
N LYS A 24 -4.28 18.34 -13.40
CA LYS A 24 -3.90 18.72 -12.03
C LYS A 24 -4.51 17.74 -11.04
N VAL A 25 -3.67 16.98 -10.35
CA VAL A 25 -4.11 16.14 -9.23
C VAL A 25 -4.32 17.06 -8.02
N VAL A 26 -5.55 17.14 -7.52
CA VAL A 26 -5.92 17.99 -6.38
C VAL A 26 -5.95 17.25 -5.05
N GLY A 27 -5.96 15.91 -5.08
CA GLY A 27 -5.87 15.07 -3.89
C GLY A 27 -5.89 13.59 -4.21
N VAL A 28 -5.57 12.78 -3.20
CA VAL A 28 -5.62 11.32 -3.22
C VAL A 28 -6.60 10.85 -2.14
N GLY A 29 -7.56 10.01 -2.52
CA GLY A 29 -8.42 9.28 -1.58
C GLY A 29 -7.99 7.82 -1.52
N VAL A 30 -7.80 7.29 -0.31
CA VAL A 30 -7.41 5.90 -0.04
C VAL A 30 -8.40 5.27 0.93
N LEU A 31 -8.89 4.07 0.64
CA LEU A 31 -9.74 3.36 1.59
C LEU A 31 -8.90 2.81 2.75
N ILE A 32 -7.84 2.06 2.46
CA ILE A 32 -6.97 1.45 3.48
C ILE A 32 -5.50 1.79 3.22
N ASP A 33 -4.85 2.44 4.18
CA ASP A 33 -3.40 2.66 4.18
C ASP A 33 -2.69 1.59 5.03
N ARG A 34 -1.99 0.67 4.37
CA ARG A 34 -1.15 -0.38 4.99
C ARG A 34 0.32 0.04 5.15
N SER A 35 0.67 1.27 4.79
CA SER A 35 2.02 1.80 5.01
C SER A 35 2.30 2.18 6.46
N GLY A 36 1.27 2.14 7.32
CA GLY A 36 1.33 2.70 8.67
C GLY A 36 1.44 4.23 8.68
N GLY A 37 0.84 4.91 7.70
CA GLY A 37 0.87 6.37 7.60
C GLY A 37 2.15 6.96 7.00
N LYS A 38 3.09 6.13 6.54
CA LYS A 38 4.41 6.56 6.06
C LYS A 38 4.40 7.13 4.64
N VAL A 39 3.36 6.81 3.86
CA VAL A 39 3.24 7.32 2.49
C VAL A 39 2.73 8.76 2.50
N ASP A 40 3.55 9.64 1.91
CA ASP A 40 3.23 11.03 1.61
C ASP A 40 3.25 11.28 0.09
N PHE A 41 2.12 11.73 -0.45
CA PHE A 41 1.97 12.07 -1.87
C PHE A 41 2.28 13.54 -2.19
N GLY A 42 2.60 14.37 -1.18
CA GLY A 42 2.89 15.80 -1.35
C GLY A 42 1.67 16.66 -1.71
N ILE A 43 0.47 16.07 -1.64
CA ILE A 43 -0.82 16.71 -1.91
C ILE A 43 -1.85 16.23 -0.87
N LYS A 44 -2.99 16.92 -0.80
CA LYS A 44 -4.10 16.55 0.11
C LYS A 44 -4.42 15.07 -0.04
N THR A 45 -4.27 14.31 1.04
CA THR A 45 -4.50 12.87 1.05
C THR A 45 -5.45 12.53 2.18
N GLU A 46 -6.57 11.90 1.84
CA GLU A 46 -7.57 11.44 2.80
C GLU A 46 -7.60 9.91 2.82
N LYS A 47 -7.65 9.34 4.03
CA LYS A 47 -7.58 7.90 4.27
C LYS A 47 -8.74 7.50 5.18
N LEU A 48 -9.52 6.47 4.84
CA LEU A 48 -10.58 6.00 5.74
C LEU A 48 -10.03 5.18 6.91
N LEU A 49 -8.99 4.37 6.66
CA LEU A 49 -8.34 3.54 7.67
C LEU A 49 -6.83 3.53 7.46
N THR A 50 -6.07 3.66 8.54
CA THR A 50 -4.61 3.44 8.54
C THR A 50 -4.29 2.27 9.46
N VAL A 51 -3.56 1.29 8.94
CA VAL A 51 -3.14 0.09 9.67
C VAL A 51 -1.63 -0.04 9.59
N ASP A 52 -0.99 -0.16 10.75
CA ASP A 52 0.42 -0.55 10.84
C ASP A 52 0.53 -2.08 10.90
N ILE A 53 0.99 -2.69 9.82
CA ILE A 53 1.17 -4.14 9.70
C ILE A 53 2.65 -4.46 9.69
N LYS A 54 3.09 -5.26 10.66
CA LYS A 54 4.47 -5.72 10.73
C LYS A 54 4.75 -6.74 9.63
N THR A 55 5.77 -6.45 8.83
CA THR A 55 6.34 -7.39 7.86
C THR A 55 7.54 -8.08 8.51
N TYR A 56 7.62 -9.40 8.39
CA TYR A 56 8.69 -10.20 8.96
C TYR A 56 9.48 -10.88 7.84
N LEU A 57 10.80 -10.96 8.01
CA LEU A 57 11.58 -11.94 7.26
C LEU A 57 11.16 -13.36 7.67
N PRO A 58 11.26 -14.37 6.80
CA PRO A 58 10.90 -15.75 7.15
C PRO A 58 11.57 -16.25 8.44
N LYS A 59 12.85 -15.91 8.64
CA LYS A 59 13.63 -16.25 9.84
C LYS A 59 13.16 -15.54 11.13
N GLU A 60 12.42 -14.45 11.00
CA GLU A 60 11.94 -13.60 12.11
C GLU A 60 10.45 -13.77 12.38
N CYS A 61 9.71 -14.38 11.45
CA CYS A 61 8.27 -14.55 11.54
C CYS A 61 7.89 -15.51 12.69
N PRO A 62 7.11 -15.05 13.69
CA PRO A 62 6.69 -15.88 14.82
C PRO A 62 5.87 -17.11 14.40
N LEU A 63 5.10 -17.01 13.31
CA LEU A 63 4.29 -18.11 12.79
C LEU A 63 5.17 -19.13 12.06
N CYS A 64 6.16 -18.69 11.28
CA CYS A 64 7.12 -19.57 10.62
C CYS A 64 7.95 -20.36 11.63
N LYS A 65 8.41 -19.72 12.73
CA LYS A 65 9.14 -20.40 13.82
C LYS A 65 8.30 -21.48 14.51
N ARG A 66 6.97 -21.33 14.51
CA ARG A 66 6.02 -22.32 15.06
C ARG A 66 5.66 -23.43 14.06
N GLY A 67 6.22 -23.41 12.85
CA GLY A 67 5.92 -24.40 11.81
C GLY A 67 4.49 -24.31 11.26
N ILE A 68 3.79 -23.18 11.47
CA ILE A 68 2.43 -23.01 10.96
C ILE A 68 2.50 -22.78 9.45
N LEU A 69 1.83 -23.64 8.68
CA LEU A 69 1.69 -23.49 7.23
C LEU A 69 1.02 -22.16 6.89
N VAL A 70 1.72 -21.33 6.13
CA VAL A 70 1.18 -20.07 5.63
C VAL A 70 0.44 -20.36 4.34
N ALA A 71 -0.87 -20.12 4.33
CA ALA A 71 -1.64 -20.11 3.09
C ALA A 71 -1.37 -18.79 2.35
N LYS A 72 -1.09 -18.86 1.04
CA LYS A 72 -1.06 -17.67 0.18
C LYS A 72 -2.44 -17.46 -0.43
N PRO A 73 -3.23 -16.48 0.03
CA PRO A 73 -4.46 -16.12 -0.63
C PRO A 73 -4.16 -15.37 -1.94
N GLY A 74 -4.89 -15.69 -3.01
CA GLY A 74 -4.82 -14.99 -4.30
C GLY A 74 -4.27 -15.84 -5.45
N SER A 75 -4.33 -15.29 -6.66
CA SER A 75 -4.11 -16.01 -7.94
C SER A 75 -2.68 -15.99 -8.48
N ARG A 76 -1.72 -15.37 -7.77
CA ARG A 76 -0.31 -15.30 -8.21
C ARG A 76 0.52 -16.34 -7.45
N GLU A 77 1.27 -17.18 -8.16
CA GLU A 77 2.22 -18.14 -7.56
C GLU A 77 3.39 -17.43 -6.85
N LEU A 78 4.13 -18.13 -5.97
CA LEU A 78 5.33 -17.63 -5.29
C LEU A 78 6.60 -17.91 -6.09
#